data_AF-R1I5Y9-F1
#
_entry.id   AF-R1I5Y9-F1
#
_cell.length_a   1.000
_cell.length_b   1.000
_cell.length_c   1.000
_cell.angle_alpha   90.00
_cell.angle_beta   90.00
_cell.angle_gamma   90.00
#
_symmetry.space_group_name_H-M   'P 1'
#
loop_
_entity.id
_entity.type
_entity.pdbx_description
1 polymer ?
#
loop_
_entity_poly.entity_id
_entity_poly.type
_entity_poly.pdbx_seq_one_letter_code
_entity_poly.pdbx_strand_id
1 'polypeptide(L)' 'MRAVVAGYERHLGLERGLSAHTVRAYVGDAVALLGFVVDGGGEVADLDLARLRAWLAAQQAGGASRTTLARRAA' A
#
# COMPACT_ATOMS: atom_id res chain seq x y z
N MET A 1 5.29 4.70 11.26
CA MET A 1 5.21 4.51 9.78
C MET A 1 6.57 4.22 9.13
N ARG A 2 7.59 5.09 9.25
CA ARG A 2 8.89 4.93 8.55
C ARG A 2 9.56 3.55 8.74
N ALA A 3 9.61 3.05 9.99
CA ALA A 3 10.23 1.75 10.28
C ALA A 3 9.49 0.57 9.63
N VAL A 4 8.15 0.61 9.62
CA VAL A 4 7.30 -0.41 8.99
C VAL A 4 7.54 -0.46 7.48
N VAL A 5 7.52 0.71 6.83
CA VAL A 5 7.74 0.81 5.38
C VAL A 5 9.15 0.35 5.00
N ALA A 6 10.18 0.73 5.78
CA ALA A 6 11.55 0.28 5.55
C ALA A 6 11.70 -1.24 5.74
N GLY A 7 10.97 -1.85 6.67
CA GLY A 7 10.91 -3.31 6.83
C GLY A 7 10.31 -3.99 5.61
N TYR A 8 9.18 -3.47 5.12
CA TYR A 8 8.51 -3.99 3.94
C TYR A 8 9.37 -3.86 2.67
N GLU A 9 10.03 -2.71 2.47
CA GLU A 9 10.97 -2.50 1.36
C GLU A 9 12.09 -3.56 1.35
N ARG A 10 12.72 -3.80 2.51
CA ARG A 10 13.75 -4.84 2.64
C ARG A 10 13.22 -6.22 2.31
N HIS A 11 12.05 -6.59 2.84
CA HIS A 11 11.42 -7.88 2.54
C HIS A 11 11.18 -8.06 1.03
N LEU A 12 10.64 -7.04 0.36
CA LEU A 12 10.35 -7.11 -1.08
C LEU A 12 11.62 -7.24 -1.93
N GLY A 13 12.69 -6.51 -1.57
CA GLY A 13 13.94 -6.53 -2.31
C GLY A 13 14.80 -7.76 -2.03
N LEU A 14 14.98 -8.10 -0.75
CA LEU A 14 15.96 -9.11 -0.31
C LEU A 14 15.36 -10.50 -0.21
N GLU A 15 14.12 -10.63 0.26
CA GLU A 15 13.50 -11.95 0.49
C GLU A 15 12.66 -12.38 -0.71
N ARG A 16 11.92 -11.45 -1.32
CA ARG A 16 11.08 -11.72 -2.50
C ARG A 16 11.83 -11.55 -3.83
N GLY A 17 13.01 -10.93 -3.82
CA GLY A 17 13.84 -10.72 -5.01
C GLY A 17 13.17 -9.87 -6.10
N LEU A 18 12.26 -8.96 -5.74
CA LEU A 18 11.55 -8.13 -6.73
C LEU A 18 12.47 -7.06 -7.32
N SER A 19 12.21 -6.65 -8.56
CA SER A 19 12.95 -5.57 -9.21
C SER A 19 12.83 -4.26 -8.43
N ALA A 20 13.84 -3.40 -8.49
CA ALA A 20 13.81 -2.09 -7.82
C ALA A 20 12.61 -1.22 -8.24
N HIS A 21 12.18 -1.32 -9.50
CA HIS A 21 10.98 -0.62 -9.96
C HIS A 21 9.71 -1.17 -9.29
N THR A 22 9.60 -2.49 -9.20
CA THR A 22 8.48 -3.16 -8.53
C THR A 22 8.47 -2.83 -7.03
N VAL A 23 9.60 -2.90 -6.35
CA VAL A 23 9.73 -2.54 -4.92
C VAL A 23 9.23 -1.12 -4.68
N ARG A 24 9.70 -0.14 -5.46
CA ARG A 24 9.23 1.25 -5.35
C ARG A 24 7.72 1.40 -5.51
N ALA A 25 7.14 0.66 -6.46
CA ALA A 25 5.70 0.70 -6.71
C ALA A 25 4.89 0.16 -5.52
N TYR A 26 5.30 -0.97 -4.92
CA TYR A 26 4.65 -1.53 -3.74
C TYR A 26 4.85 -0.67 -2.49
N VAL A 27 6.06 -0.14 -2.28
CA VAL A 27 6.36 0.79 -1.18
C VAL A 27 5.49 2.05 -1.27
N GLY A 28 5.38 2.63 -2.48
CA GLY A 28 4.52 3.80 -2.70
C GLY A 28 3.04 3.50 -2.39
N ASP A 29 2.55 2.33 -2.77
CA ASP A 29 1.17 1.93 -2.45
C ASP A 29 0.95 1.68 -0.96
N ALA A 30 1.91 1.08 -0.26
CA ALA A 30 1.86 0.90 1.19
C ALA A 30 1.83 2.26 1.92
N VAL A 31 2.65 3.22 1.49
CA VAL A 31 2.63 4.58 2.04
C VAL A 31 1.28 5.27 1.78
N ALA A 32 0.73 5.13 0.57
CA ALA A 32 -0.56 5.72 0.22
C ALA A 32 -1.72 5.12 1.03
N LEU A 33 -1.74 3.79 1.22
CA LEU A 33 -2.75 3.11 2.05
C LEU A 33 -2.65 3.55 3.52
N LEU A 34 -1.44 3.57 4.08
CA LEU A 34 -1.24 3.98 5.48
C LEU A 34 -1.57 5.46 5.68
N GLY A 35 -1.27 6.32 4.71
CA GLY A 35 -1.70 7.72 4.70
C GLY A 35 -3.22 7.85 4.75
N PHE A 36 -3.94 7.13 3.88
CA PHE A 36 -5.41 7.10 3.88
C PHE A 36 -6.00 6.69 5.25
N VAL A 37 -5.39 5.72 5.93
CA VAL A 37 -5.83 5.28 7.26
C VAL A 37 -5.64 6.39 8.30
N VAL A 38 -4.49 7.05 8.29
CA VAL A 38 -4.16 8.13 9.23
C VAL A 38 -5.02 9.36 8.99
N ASP A 39 -5.24 9.73 7.73
CA ASP A 39 -6.10 10.86 7.34
C ASP A 39 -7.57 10.61 7.73
N GLY A 40 -7.99 9.34 7.80
CA GLY A 40 -9.29 8.91 8.32
C GLY A 40 -9.39 8.89 9.84
N GLY A 41 -8.36 9.32 10.58
CA GLY A 41 -8.32 9.36 12.04
C GLY A 41 -7.95 8.04 12.72
N GLY A 42 -7.47 7.06 11.96
CA GLY A 42 -7.00 5.79 12.48
C GLY A 42 -5.49 5.71 12.69
N GLU A 43 -5.03 4.65 13.35
CA GLU A 43 -3.61 4.35 13.46
C GLU A 43 -3.19 3.25 12.48
N VAL A 44 -1.88 3.12 12.23
CA VAL A 44 -1.33 2.03 11.40
C VAL A 44 -1.74 0.65 11.94
N ALA A 45 -1.81 0.50 13.26
CA ALA A 45 -2.19 -0.75 13.93
C ALA A 45 -3.64 -1.17 13.67
N ASP A 46 -4.50 -0.21 13.31
CA ASP A 46 -5.90 -0.45 13.03
C ASP A 46 -6.14 -0.83 11.54
N LEU A 47 -5.09 -0.96 10.74
CA LEU A 47 -5.24 -1.38 9.35
C LEU A 47 -5.90 -2.76 9.30
N ASP A 48 -7.11 -2.79 8.76
CA ASP A 48 -7.91 -3.99 8.57
C ASP A 48 -8.40 -4.11 7.13
N LEU A 49 -9.13 -5.19 6.86
CA LEU A 49 -9.68 -5.47 5.55
C LEU A 49 -10.76 -4.45 5.13
N ALA A 50 -11.48 -3.85 6.07
CA ALA A 50 -12.50 -2.85 5.78
C ALA A 50 -11.85 -1.55 5.27
N ARG A 51 -10.79 -1.09 5.93
CA ARG A 51 -10.01 0.09 5.54
C ARG A 51 -9.27 -0.12 4.22
N LEU A 52 -8.71 -1.31 3.99
CA LEU A 52 -8.15 -1.67 2.69
C LEU A 52 -9.18 -1.58 1.55
N ARG A 53 -10.39 -2.12 1.76
CA ARG A 53 -11.46 -2.06 0.77
C ARG A 53 -11.96 -0.63 0.53
N ALA A 54 -12.11 0.16 1.59
CA ALA A 54 -12.48 1.56 1.49
C ALA A 54 -11.45 2.35 0.67
N TRP A 55 -10.16 2.12 0.91
CA TRP A 55 -9.09 2.72 0.13
C TRP A 55 -9.13 2.28 -1.34
N LEU A 56 -9.26 0.99 -1.63
CA LEU A 56 -9.34 0.50 -3.01
C LEU A 56 -10.56 1.06 -3.75
N ALA A 57 -11.71 1.21 -3.07
CA ALA A 57 -12.89 1.87 -3.62
C ALA A 57 -12.64 3.35 -3.92
N ALA A 58 -11.98 4.08 -3.02
CA ALA A 58 -11.59 5.48 -3.24
C ALA A 58 -10.64 5.62 -4.44
N GLN A 59 -9.67 4.71 -4.58
CA GLN A 59 -8.76 4.70 -5.73
C GLN A 59 -9.48 4.41 -7.05
N GLN A 60 -10.45 3.51 -7.04
CA GLN A 60 -11.26 3.20 -8.21
C GLN A 60 -12.17 4.39 -8.60
N ALA A 61 -12.79 5.04 -7.63
CA ALA A 61 -13.56 6.27 -7.84
C ALA A 61 -12.68 7.43 -8.35
N GLY A 62 -11.43 7.49 -7.91
CA GLY A 62 -10.41 8.43 -8.39
C GLY A 62 -9.79 8.07 -9.76
N GLY A 63 -10.31 7.06 -10.46
CA GLY A 63 -9.90 6.73 -11.83
C GLY A 63 -8.61 5.90 -11.94
N ALA A 64 -8.18 5.22 -10.87
CA ALA A 64 -7.05 4.31 -10.96
C ALA A 64 -7.32 3.21 -12.01
N SER A 65 -6.30 2.91 -12.84
CA SER A 65 -6.40 1.86 -13.85
C SER A 65 -6.60 0.48 -13.20
N ARG A 66 -7.18 -0.47 -13.95
CA ARG A 66 -7.37 -1.86 -13.48
C ARG A 66 -6.04 -2.49 -13.07
N THR A 67 -4.97 -2.26 -13.83
CA THR A 67 -3.63 -2.78 -13.52
C THR A 67 -3.09 -2.21 -12.21
N THR A 68 -3.34 -0.94 -11.91
CA THR A 68 -2.96 -0.33 -10.63
C THR A 68 -3.75 -0.94 -9.48
N LEU A 69 -5.07 -1.11 -9.61
CA LEU A 69 -5.91 -1.71 -8.57
C LEU A 69 -5.54 -3.17 -8.32
N ALA A 70 -5.27 -3.94 -9.37
CA ALA A 70 -4.85 -5.34 -9.26
C ALA A 70 -3.54 -5.47 -8.47
N ARG A 71 -2.54 -4.61 -8.75
CA ARG A 71 -1.28 -4.60 -8.01
C ARG A 71 -1.44 -4.21 -6.55
N ARG A 72 -2.38 -3.31 -6.24
CA ARG A 72 -2.70 -2.87 -4.87
C ARG A 72 -3.47 -3.90 -4.04
N ALA A 73 -4.11 -4.86 -4.70
CA ALA A 73 -4.90 -5.92 -4.07
C ALA A 73 -4.17 -7.28 -4.05
N ALA A 74 -2.97 -7.37 -4.61
CA ALA A 74 -2.13 -8.57 -4.68
C ALA A 74 -1.34 -8.79 -3.38
#